data_AF-A0A5E4K5U7-F1
#
_entry.id   AF-A0A5E4K5U7-F1
#
_cell.length_a   1.000
_cell.length_b   1.000
_cell.length_c   1.000
_cell.angle_alpha   90.00
_cell.angle_beta   90.00
_cell.angle_gamma   90.00
#
_symmetry.space_group_name_H-M   'P 1'
#
loop_
_entity.id
_entity.type
_entity.pdbx_description
1 polymer ?
#
loop_
_entity_poly.entity_id
_entity_poly.type
_entity_poly.pdbx_seq_one_letter_code
_entity_poly.pdbx_strand_id
1 'polypeptide(L)' 'MNQNYPAVKSKLVTFIHSKVQEAGSTGAVIGLSGGVDSSLTAYLAV' A
#
# COMPACT_ATOMS: atom_id res chain seq x y z
N MET A 1 22.69 5.14 1.03
CA MET A 1 21.45 5.45 1.78
C MET A 1 21.07 4.20 2.56
N ASN A 2 21.00 4.25 3.89
CA ASN A 2 20.59 3.10 4.71
C ASN A 2 19.09 3.17 4.94
N GLN A 3 18.29 2.62 4.02
CA GLN A 3 16.83 2.60 4.13
C GLN A 3 16.40 1.39 4.96
N ASN A 4 15.71 1.62 6.08
CA ASN A 4 15.07 0.54 6.84
C ASN A 4 13.77 0.14 6.12
N TYR A 5 13.89 -0.72 5.11
CA TYR A 5 12.77 -1.19 4.30
C TYR A 5 11.63 -1.83 5.12
N PRO A 6 11.89 -2.63 6.17
CA PRO A 6 10.83 -3.11 7.06
C PRO A 6 9.99 -1.97 7.69
N ALA A 7 10.65 -0.93 8.20
CA ALA A 7 9.96 0.21 8.79
C ALA A 7 9.17 1.01 7.73
N VAL A 8 9.72 1.18 6.52
CA VAL A 8 9.03 1.83 5.41
C VAL A 8 7.79 1.04 4.99
N LYS A 9 7.92 -0.28 4.84
CA LYS A 9 6.79 -1.17 4.51
C LYS A 9 5.68 -1.02 5.55
N SER A 10 6.00 -1.09 6.84
CA SER A 10 5.02 -0.93 7.91
C SER A 10 4.29 0.41 7.84
N LYS A 11 5.03 1.52 7.61
CA LYS A 11 4.43 2.85 7.44
C LYS A 11 3.47 2.93 6.24
N LEU A 12 3.84 2.35 5.10
CA LEU A 12 3.01 2.36 3.89
C LEU A 12 1.73 1.53 4.08
N VAL A 13 1.82 0.35 4.68
CA VAL A 13 0.65 -0.50 4.99
C VAL A 13 -0.31 0.24 5.94
N THR A 14 0.21 0.82 7.04
CA THR A 14 -0.62 1.61 7.96
C THR A 14 -1.28 2.80 7.26
N PHE A 15 -0.55 3.51 6.39
CA PHE A 15 -1.10 4.62 5.64
C PHE A 15 -2.26 4.21 4.74
N ILE A 16 -2.12 3.13 3.96
CA ILE A 16 -3.17 2.61 3.08
C ILE A 16 -4.42 2.25 3.89
N HIS A 17 -4.27 1.50 4.99
CA HIS A 17 -5.40 1.13 5.85
C HIS A 17 -6.10 2.33 6.48
N SER A 18 -5.32 3.30 7.00
CA SER A 18 -5.88 4.52 7.60
C SER A 18 -6.72 5.28 6.58
N LYS A 19 -6.24 5.41 5.34
CA LYS A 19 -6.97 6.13 4.29
C LYS A 19 -8.26 5.45 3.87
N VAL A 20 -8.27 4.11 3.79
CA VAL A 20 -9.50 3.34 3.50
C VAL A 20 -10.52 3.52 4.63
N GLN A 21 -10.08 3.45 5.89
CA GLN A 21 -10.93 3.65 7.07
C GLN A 21 -11.48 5.08 7.18
N GLU A 22 -10.63 6.10 7.01
CA GLU A 22 -11.03 7.51 7.01
C GLU A 22 -12.06 7.82 5.91
N ALA A 23 -11.99 7.12 4.78
CA ALA A 23 -12.96 7.24 3.69
C ALA A 23 -14.27 6.48 3.95
N GLY A 24 -14.44 5.80 5.09
CA GLY A 24 -15.63 4.98 5.40
C GLY A 24 -15.81 3.80 4.44
N SER A 25 -14.73 3.38 3.77
CA SER A 25 -14.74 2.33 2.76
C SER A 25 -14.30 0.99 3.35
N THR A 26 -14.71 -0.11 2.72
CA THR A 26 -14.30 -1.47 3.14
C THR A 26 -13.03 -1.97 2.45
N GLY A 27 -12.52 -1.24 1.46
CA GLY A 27 -11.35 -1.62 0.68
C GLY A 27 -11.02 -0.62 -0.43
N ALA A 28 -10.09 -1.01 -1.30
CA ALA A 28 -9.68 -0.24 -2.48
C ALA A 28 -9.68 -1.13 -3.74
N VAL A 29 -9.83 -0.50 -4.91
CA VAL A 29 -9.69 -1.16 -6.22
C VAL A 29 -8.39 -0.69 -6.85
N ILE A 30 -7.57 -1.63 -7.32
CA ILE A 30 -6.26 -1.35 -7.91
C ILE A 30 -6.22 -1.89 -9.34
N GLY A 31 -5.86 -1.04 -10.30
CA GLY A 31 -5.54 -1.48 -11.66
C GLY A 31 -4.14 -2.09 -11.71
N LEU A 32 -4.04 -3.35 -12.15
CA LEU A 32 -2.77 -4.08 -12.26
C LEU A 32 -2.32 -4.14 -13.72
N SER A 33 -1.23 -3.44 -14.06
CA SER A 33 -0.69 -3.40 -15.43
C SER A 33 0.41 -4.44 -15.68
N GLY A 34 0.93 -5.07 -14.63
CA GLY A 34 2.13 -5.90 -14.66
C GLY A 34 3.44 -5.12 -14.45
N GLY A 35 3.38 -3.79 -14.33
CA GLY A 35 4.52 -2.97 -13.93
C GLY A 35 4.85 -3.10 -12.45
N VAL A 36 6.11 -2.84 -12.09
CA VAL A 36 6.63 -2.94 -10.72
C VAL A 36 5.84 -2.08 -9.73
N ASP A 37 5.41 -0.89 -10.14
CA ASP A 37 4.69 0.04 -9.27
C ASP A 37 3.29 -0.47 -8.92
N SER A 38 2.54 -0.91 -9.94
CA SER A 38 1.19 -1.47 -9.74
C SER A 38 1.23 -2.78 -8.93
N SER A 39 2.27 -3.59 -9.15
CA SER A 39 2.47 -4.86 -8.45
C SER A 39 2.83 -4.65 -6.99
N LEU A 40 3.74 -3.71 -6.70
CA LEU A 40 4.11 -3.36 -5.33
C LEU A 40 2.93 -2.71 -4.59
N THR A 41 2.17 -1.83 -5.25
CA THR A 41 0.98 -1.21 -4.67
C THR A 41 -0.06 -2.27 -4.30
N ALA A 42 -0.32 -3.22 -5.19
CA ALA A 42 -1.21 -4.35 -4.91
C ALA A 42 -0.70 -5.20 -3.74
N TYR A 43 0.60 -5.53 -3.71
CA TYR A 43 1.21 -6.30 -2.63
C TYR A 43 1.13 -5.61 -1.26
N LEU A 44 1.22 -4.28 -1.21
CA LEU A 44 1.14 -3.52 0.04
C LEU A 44 -0.30 -3.28 0.52
N ALA A 45 -1.29 -3.43 -0.37
CA ALA A 45 -2.69 -3.19 -0.07
C ALA A 45 -3.47 -4.45 0.38
N VAL A 46 -2.80 -5.61 0.42
CA VAL A 46 -3.37 -6.91 0.85
C VAL A 46 -2.86 -7.37 2.20
#